data_AF-A0A9W7IVS0-F1
#
_entry.id   AF-A0A9W7IVS0-F1
#
_cell.length_a   1.000
_cell.length_b   1.000
_cell.length_c   1.000
_cell.angle_alpha   90.00
_cell.angle_beta   90.00
_cell.angle_gamma   90.00
#
_symmetry.space_group_name_H-M   'P 1'
#
loop_
_entity.id
_entity.type
_entity.pdbx_description
1 polymer ?
#
loop_
_entity_poly.entity_id
_entity_poly.type
_entity_poly.pdbx_seq_one_letter_code
_entity_poly.pdbx_strand_id
1 'polypeptide(L)'
;MATASFHKIERAHQMYREGRYDEAMSFYTEALAVAKTKPQKIALHSNRAACYLKLHHFQKAAEECTSVLELDNKHTGALMLRAQTLVTLKEYNSALFDVNQLIELDPSSEVYHNLQARLRTQVERHLLRFLNPKPSWKKRKKNMSNLIQGRKK
;
A
#
# COMPACT_ATOMS: atom_id res chain seq x y z
N MET A 1 4.52 0.00 35.04
CA MET A 1 4.97 -0.37 33.67
C MET A 1 3.83 -0.36 32.64
N ALA A 2 2.62 -0.87 32.93
CA ALA A 2 1.48 -0.81 32.00
C ALA A 2 0.88 0.61 31.84
N THR A 3 0.82 1.38 32.93
CA THR A 3 0.28 2.75 32.97
C THR A 3 1.06 3.74 32.10
N ALA A 4 2.39 3.58 32.04
CA ALA A 4 3.26 4.43 31.21
C ALA A 4 3.06 4.18 29.71
N SER A 5 2.85 2.93 29.29
CA SER A 5 2.54 2.60 27.89
C SER A 5 1.16 3.14 27.48
N PHE A 6 0.16 2.97 28.35
CA PHE A 6 -1.18 3.51 28.15
C PHE A 6 -1.17 5.04 27.96
N HIS A 7 -0.49 5.78 28.84
CA HIS A 7 -0.39 7.24 28.71
C HIS A 7 0.29 7.67 27.40
N LYS A 8 1.28 6.92 26.90
CA LYS A 8 1.93 7.21 25.61
C LYS A 8 0.98 7.01 24.44
N ILE A 9 0.15 5.96 24.47
CA ILE A 9 -0.85 5.68 23.43
C ILE A 9 -1.90 6.80 23.39
N GLU A 10 -2.43 7.22 24.53
CA GLU A 10 -3.40 8.32 24.60
C GLU A 10 -2.83 9.62 24.04
N ARG A 11 -1.58 9.94 24.39
CA ARG A 11 -0.90 11.12 23.84
C ARG A 11 -0.69 11.01 22.34
N ALA A 12 -0.31 9.83 21.83
CA ALA A 12 -0.18 9.60 20.40
C ALA A 12 -1.53 9.77 19.67
N HIS A 13 -2.63 9.28 20.24
CA HIS A 13 -3.98 9.48 19.72
C HIS A 13 -4.40 10.94 19.70
N GLN A 14 -4.04 11.71 20.73
CA GLN A 14 -4.26 13.16 20.73
C GLN A 14 -3.48 13.85 19.61
N MET A 15 -2.17 13.61 19.51
CA MET A 15 -1.34 14.21 18.46
C MET A 15 -1.85 13.86 17.05
N TYR A 16 -2.31 12.62 16.85
CA TYR A 16 -2.90 12.19 15.58
C TYR A 16 -4.18 12.97 15.25
N ARG A 17 -5.07 13.19 16.23
CA ARG A 17 -6.30 13.99 16.05
C ARG A 17 -6.00 15.47 15.76
N GLU A 18 -4.91 15.99 16.31
CA GLU A 18 -4.40 17.34 16.06
C GLU A 18 -3.66 17.47 14.70
N GLY A 19 -3.49 16.38 13.95
CA GLY A 19 -2.76 16.38 12.68
C GLY A 19 -1.24 16.37 12.82
N ARG A 20 -0.72 16.22 14.05
CA ARG A 20 0.71 16.20 14.37
C ARG A 20 1.25 14.77 14.27
N TYR A 21 1.31 14.27 13.04
CA TYR A 21 1.57 12.85 12.77
C TYR A 21 2.98 12.39 13.13
N ASP A 22 4.00 13.23 12.94
CA ASP A 22 5.39 12.90 13.35
C ASP A 22 5.52 12.75 14.87
N GLU A 23 4.83 13.59 15.63
CA GLU A 23 4.82 13.49 17.09
C GLU A 23 4.03 12.28 17.58
N ALA A 24 2.89 12.00 16.94
CA ALA A 24 2.15 10.76 17.19
C ALA A 24 3.02 9.53 16.95
N MET A 25 3.80 9.51 15.86
CA MET A 25 4.75 8.45 15.54
C MET A 25 5.80 8.25 16.63
N SER A 26 6.36 9.32 17.20
CA SER A 26 7.32 9.21 18.31
C SER A 26 6.71 8.48 19.50
N PHE A 27 5.53 8.91 19.95
CA PHE A 27 4.85 8.27 21.08
C PHE A 27 4.45 6.81 20.79
N TYR A 28 3.97 6.49 19.58
CA TYR A 28 3.71 5.09 19.21
C TYR A 28 4.98 4.25 19.16
N THR A 29 6.11 4.79 18.70
CA THR A 29 7.41 4.10 18.70
C THR A 29 7.83 3.73 20.11
N GLU A 30 7.74 4.68 21.04
CA GLU A 30 8.06 4.43 22.43
C GLU A 30 7.09 3.44 23.09
N ALA A 31 5.80 3.50 22.75
CA ALA A 31 4.81 2.55 23.24
C ALA A 31 5.08 1.13 22.71
N LEU A 32 5.51 1.01 21.44
CA LEU A 32 5.85 -0.26 20.80
C LEU A 32 7.08 -0.92 21.44
N ALA A 33 8.08 -0.13 21.83
CA ALA A 33 9.29 -0.63 22.49
C ALA A 33 9.02 -1.36 23.82
N VAL A 34 7.90 -1.03 24.49
CA VAL A 34 7.49 -1.66 25.76
C VAL A 34 6.28 -2.58 25.62
N ALA A 35 5.76 -2.77 24.40
CA ALA A 35 4.60 -3.61 24.14
C ALA A 35 4.93 -5.09 24.30
N LYS A 36 4.14 -5.80 25.12
CA LYS A 36 4.42 -7.20 25.49
C LYS A 36 3.53 -8.20 24.75
N THR A 37 2.29 -7.82 24.46
CA THR A 37 1.31 -8.74 23.89
C THR A 37 1.17 -8.55 22.38
N LYS A 38 0.81 -9.63 21.67
CA LYS A 38 0.53 -9.56 20.23
C LYS A 38 -0.55 -8.51 19.88
N PRO A 39 -1.70 -8.45 20.59
CA PRO A 39 -2.73 -7.45 20.29
C PRO A 39 -2.23 -6.00 20.46
N GLN A 40 -1.39 -5.72 21.46
CA GLN A 40 -0.79 -4.40 21.63
C GLN A 40 0.09 -4.03 20.44
N LYS A 41 0.96 -4.94 20.01
CA LYS A 41 1.84 -4.72 18.86
C LYS A 41 1.05 -4.51 17.57
N ILE A 42 0.02 -5.32 17.32
CA ILE A 42 -0.89 -5.17 16.17
C ILE A 42 -1.53 -3.78 16.14
N ALA A 43 -2.08 -3.32 17.27
CA ALA A 43 -2.71 -2.00 17.35
C ALA A 43 -1.70 -0.87 17.10
N LEU A 44 -0.50 -0.97 17.68
CA LEU A 44 0.55 0.04 17.53
C LEU A 44 1.10 0.12 16.10
N HIS A 45 1.37 -1.02 15.45
CA HIS A 45 1.77 -1.03 14.04
C HIS A 45 0.66 -0.48 13.13
N SER A 46 -0.61 -0.82 13.38
CA SER A 46 -1.74 -0.27 12.63
C SER A 46 -1.84 1.25 12.76
N ASN A 47 -1.64 1.79 13.97
CA ASN A 47 -1.65 3.24 14.21
C ASN A 47 -0.47 3.96 13.55
N ARG A 48 0.72 3.33 13.55
CA ARG A 48 1.90 3.84 12.83
C ARG A 48 1.68 3.85 11.32
N ALA A 49 1.07 2.80 10.76
CA ALA A 49 0.69 2.74 9.36
C ALA A 49 -0.23 3.92 8.98
N ALA A 50 -1.23 4.21 9.82
CA ALA A 50 -2.13 5.35 9.62
C ALA A 50 -1.39 6.70 9.62
N CYS A 51 -0.43 6.89 10.52
CA CYS A 51 0.40 8.11 10.54
C CYS A 51 1.23 8.23 9.26
N TYR A 52 1.91 7.16 8.81
CA TYR A 52 2.68 7.20 7.58
C TYR A 52 1.82 7.48 6.34
N LEU A 53 0.58 6.99 6.30
CA LEU A 53 -0.35 7.32 5.22
C LEU A 53 -0.70 8.80 5.20
N LYS A 54 -0.92 9.42 6.37
CA LYS A 54 -1.18 10.85 6.49
C LYS A 54 0.03 11.71 6.10
N LEU A 55 1.24 11.18 6.29
CA LEU A 55 2.50 11.79 5.87
C LEU A 55 2.91 11.43 4.42
N HIS A 56 2.07 10.70 3.69
CA HIS A 56 2.38 10.21 2.33
C HIS A 56 3.65 9.35 2.21
N HIS A 57 4.09 8.74 3.31
CA HIS A 57 5.19 7.77 3.35
C HIS A 57 4.67 6.36 3.08
N PHE A 58 4.20 6.13 1.85
CA PHE A 58 3.46 4.92 1.48
C PHE A 58 4.28 3.63 1.65
N GLN A 59 5.59 3.62 1.36
CA GLN A 59 6.43 2.44 1.58
C GLN A 59 6.46 2.04 3.07
N LYS A 60 6.71 3.01 3.95
CA LYS A 60 6.73 2.78 5.40
C LYS A 60 5.37 2.34 5.94
N ALA A 61 4.28 2.89 5.40
CA ALA A 61 2.93 2.42 5.74
C ALA A 61 2.73 0.94 5.39
N ALA A 62 3.20 0.49 4.22
CA ALA A 62 3.12 -0.92 3.82
C ALA A 62 4.01 -1.84 4.68
N GLU A 63 5.17 -1.36 5.13
CA GLU A 63 6.04 -2.08 6.08
C GLU A 63 5.37 -2.27 7.45
N GLU A 64 4.71 -1.24 7.98
CA GLU A 64 3.94 -1.35 9.23
C GLU A 64 2.77 -2.34 9.08
N CYS A 65 2.04 -2.33 7.95
CA CYS A 65 1.02 -3.35 7.68
C CYS A 65 1.62 -4.75 7.59
N THR A 66 2.82 -4.89 7.03
CA THR A 66 3.54 -6.18 6.98
C THR A 66 3.85 -6.67 8.39
N SER A 67 4.30 -5.78 9.28
CA SER A 67 4.53 -6.11 10.69
C SER A 67 3.26 -6.59 11.40
N VAL A 68 2.07 -6.05 11.05
CA VAL A 68 0.79 -6.58 11.53
C VAL A 68 0.53 -7.99 11.01
N LEU A 69 0.77 -8.22 9.71
CA LEU A 69 0.50 -9.51 9.05
C LEU A 69 1.46 -10.62 9.47
N GLU A 70 2.66 -10.29 9.95
CA GLU A 70 3.57 -11.24 10.60
C GLU A 70 3.04 -11.72 11.96
N LEU A 71 2.27 -10.87 12.66
CA LEU A 71 1.66 -11.20 13.96
C LEU A 71 0.31 -11.91 13.79
N ASP A 72 -0.47 -11.51 12.79
CA ASP A 72 -1.75 -12.05 12.40
C ASP A 72 -1.91 -12.00 10.87
N ASN A 73 -1.62 -13.12 10.22
CA ASN A 73 -1.63 -13.23 8.75
C ASN A 73 -3.03 -13.15 8.13
N LYS A 74 -4.11 -13.22 8.93
CA LYS A 74 -5.50 -13.10 8.48
C LYS A 74 -6.12 -11.75 8.90
N HIS A 75 -5.33 -10.81 9.37
CA HIS A 75 -5.81 -9.50 9.79
C HIS A 75 -6.37 -8.71 8.59
N THR A 76 -7.69 -8.78 8.39
CA THR A 76 -8.40 -8.22 7.23
C THR A 76 -8.13 -6.74 7.03
N GLY A 77 -8.12 -5.95 8.11
CA GLY A 77 -7.82 -4.52 8.04
C GLY A 77 -6.40 -4.21 7.55
N ALA A 78 -5.42 -5.09 7.84
CA ALA A 78 -4.03 -4.87 7.44
C ALA A 78 -3.80 -5.30 5.99
N LEU A 79 -4.41 -6.42 5.56
CA LEU A 79 -4.45 -6.82 4.15
C LEU A 79 -5.07 -5.72 3.28
N MET A 80 -6.23 -5.19 3.69
CA MET A 80 -6.92 -4.13 2.95
C MET A 80 -6.07 -2.85 2.88
N LEU A 81 -5.53 -2.40 4.02
CA LEU A 81 -4.73 -1.18 4.07
C LEU A 81 -3.44 -1.31 3.24
N ARG A 82 -2.75 -2.46 3.32
CA ARG A 82 -1.54 -2.72 2.54
C ARG A 82 -1.85 -2.80 1.04
N ALA A 83 -2.92 -3.49 0.64
CA ALA A 83 -3.35 -3.54 -0.76
C ALA A 83 -3.61 -2.13 -1.33
N GLN A 84 -4.37 -1.30 -0.61
CA GLN A 84 -4.64 0.07 -1.04
C GLN A 84 -3.38 0.94 -1.10
N THR A 85 -2.46 0.75 -0.17
CA THR A 85 -1.16 1.45 -0.15
C THR A 85 -0.28 1.03 -1.33
N LEU A 86 -0.23 -0.27 -1.63
CA LEU A 86 0.52 -0.83 -2.75
C LEU A 86 -0.03 -0.36 -4.11
N VAL A 87 -1.35 -0.17 -4.23
CA VAL A 87 -1.95 0.47 -5.41
C VAL A 87 -1.41 1.88 -5.63
N THR A 88 -1.29 2.69 -4.57
CA THR A 88 -0.71 4.04 -4.65
C THR A 88 0.76 3.97 -5.10
N LEU A 89 1.48 2.95 -4.67
CA LEU A 89 2.86 2.66 -5.08
C LEU A 89 2.98 2.04 -6.48
N LYS A 90 1.85 1.71 -7.13
CA LYS A 90 1.78 1.00 -8.42
C LYS A 90 2.33 -0.43 -8.37
N GLU A 91 2.42 -1.00 -7.17
CA GLU A 91 2.81 -2.40 -6.90
C GLU A 91 1.58 -3.32 -7.04
N TYR A 92 1.02 -3.36 -8.26
CA TYR A 92 -0.29 -3.97 -8.50
C TYR A 92 -0.34 -5.48 -8.25
N ASN A 93 0.76 -6.20 -8.52
CA ASN A 93 0.82 -7.64 -8.27
C ASN A 93 0.76 -7.95 -6.76
N SER A 94 1.53 -7.21 -5.96
CA SER A 94 1.53 -7.35 -4.49
C SER A 94 0.18 -6.96 -3.90
N ALA A 95 -0.45 -5.90 -4.40
CA ALA A 95 -1.81 -5.54 -4.00
C ALA A 95 -2.82 -6.64 -4.34
N LEU A 96 -2.71 -7.25 -5.52
CA LEU A 96 -3.60 -8.32 -5.96
C LEU A 96 -3.45 -9.57 -5.09
N PHE A 97 -2.23 -9.88 -4.64
CA PHE A 97 -1.98 -10.96 -3.69
C PHE A 97 -2.76 -10.76 -2.38
N ASP A 98 -2.65 -9.57 -1.76
CA ASP A 98 -3.36 -9.26 -0.52
C ASP A 98 -4.89 -9.33 -0.68
N VAL A 99 -5.40 -8.90 -1.83
CA VAL A 99 -6.84 -8.97 -2.13
C VAL A 99 -7.31 -10.40 -2.34
N ASN A 100 -6.49 -11.27 -2.92
CA ASN A 100 -6.83 -12.69 -3.03
C ASN A 100 -6.92 -13.34 -1.65
N GLN A 101 -6.01 -13.01 -0.73
CA GLN A 101 -6.11 -13.47 0.66
C GLN A 101 -7.41 -12.99 1.33
N LEU A 102 -7.84 -11.74 1.07
CA LEU A 102 -9.13 -11.24 1.56
C LEU A 102 -10.33 -12.03 1.01
N ILE A 103 -10.30 -12.41 -0.26
CA ILE A 103 -11.34 -13.25 -0.88
C ILE A 103 -11.35 -14.66 -0.28
N GLU A 104 -10.19 -15.22 0.06
CA GLU A 104 -10.13 -16.52 0.75
C GLU A 104 -10.79 -16.45 2.14
N LEU A 105 -10.71 -15.31 2.81
CA LEU A 105 -11.31 -15.09 4.13
C LEU A 105 -12.82 -14.81 4.06
N ASP A 106 -13.27 -14.07 3.06
CA ASP A 106 -14.68 -13.83 2.77
C ASP A 106 -14.95 -13.92 1.26
N PRO A 107 -15.28 -15.12 0.76
CA PRO A 107 -15.55 -15.34 -0.66
C PRO A 107 -16.82 -14.64 -1.16
N SER A 108 -17.71 -14.22 -0.26
CA SER A 108 -18.98 -13.58 -0.61
C SER A 108 -18.88 -12.06 -0.75
N SER A 109 -17.75 -11.47 -0.33
CA SER A 109 -17.53 -10.03 -0.38
C SER A 109 -17.41 -9.51 -1.81
N GLU A 110 -18.49 -8.90 -2.31
CA GLU A 110 -18.49 -8.18 -3.59
C GLU A 110 -17.42 -7.07 -3.62
N VAL A 111 -17.13 -6.44 -2.49
CA VAL A 111 -16.11 -5.40 -2.37
C VAL A 111 -14.73 -5.95 -2.76
N TYR A 112 -14.39 -7.15 -2.31
CA TYR A 112 -13.08 -7.75 -2.59
C TYR A 112 -12.98 -8.20 -4.05
N HIS A 113 -14.05 -8.79 -4.60
CA HIS A 113 -14.11 -9.16 -6.02
C HIS A 113 -14.00 -7.95 -6.95
N ASN A 114 -14.71 -6.86 -6.63
CA ASN A 114 -14.64 -5.62 -7.39
C ASN A 114 -13.22 -5.01 -7.36
N LEU A 115 -12.56 -5.04 -6.20
CA LEU A 115 -11.17 -4.59 -6.08
C LEU A 115 -10.22 -5.48 -6.89
N GLN A 116 -10.38 -6.80 -6.81
CA GLN A 116 -9.58 -7.77 -7.58
C GLN A 116 -9.70 -7.52 -9.09
N ALA A 117 -10.92 -7.35 -9.62
CA ALA A 117 -11.17 -7.08 -11.04
C ALA A 117 -10.48 -5.78 -11.51
N ARG A 118 -10.53 -4.72 -10.70
CA ARG A 118 -9.84 -3.46 -10.98
C ARG A 118 -8.31 -3.65 -11.01
N LEU A 119 -7.76 -4.41 -10.07
CA LEU A 119 -6.32 -4.68 -10.00
C LEU A 119 -5.83 -5.51 -11.17
N ARG A 120 -6.57 -6.56 -11.59
CA ARG A 120 -6.23 -7.37 -12.76
C ARG A 120 -6.11 -6.52 -14.02
N THR A 121 -7.06 -5.61 -14.25
CA THR A 121 -7.01 -4.65 -15.36
C THR A 121 -5.76 -3.75 -15.28
N GLN A 122 -5.35 -3.32 -14.09
CA GLN A 122 -4.15 -2.50 -13.91
C GLN A 122 -2.86 -3.29 -14.17
N VAL A 123 -2.78 -4.53 -13.69
CA VAL A 123 -1.65 -5.45 -13.95
C VAL A 123 -1.52 -5.70 -15.45
N GLU A 124 -2.61 -6.04 -16.14
CA GLU A 124 -2.61 -6.28 -17.58
C GLU A 124 -2.16 -5.02 -18.35
N ARG A 125 -2.72 -3.85 -18.03
CA ARG A 125 -2.31 -2.58 -18.65
C ARG A 125 -0.83 -2.28 -18.42
N HIS A 126 -0.33 -2.55 -17.22
CA HIS A 126 1.08 -2.37 -16.88
C HIS A 126 1.93 -3.30 -17.74
N LEU A 127 1.60 -4.59 -17.80
CA LEU A 127 2.29 -5.60 -18.60
C LEU A 127 2.30 -5.24 -20.10
N LEU A 128 1.17 -4.86 -20.68
CA LEU A 128 1.07 -4.45 -22.09
C LEU A 128 1.97 -3.26 -22.41
N ARG A 129 2.13 -2.32 -21.46
CA ARG A 129 3.06 -1.19 -21.63
C ARG A 129 4.52 -1.64 -21.68
N PHE A 130 4.90 -2.68 -20.95
CA PHE A 130 6.24 -3.26 -21.02
C PHE A 130 6.47 -4.06 -22.31
N LEU A 131 5.48 -4.85 -22.74
CA LEU A 131 5.59 -5.70 -23.93
C LEU A 131 5.52 -4.90 -25.24
N ASN A 132 4.81 -3.77 -25.26
CA ASN A 132 4.68 -2.92 -26.46
C ASN A 132 5.08 -1.46 -26.17
N PRO A 133 6.38 -1.19 -25.96
CA PRO A 133 6.85 0.15 -25.66
C PRO A 133 6.64 1.06 -26.87
N LYS A 134 6.00 2.22 -26.65
CA LYS A 134 5.78 3.20 -27.73
C LYS A 134 7.14 3.56 -28.38
N PRO A 135 7.25 3.51 -29.72
CA PRO A 135 8.51 3.83 -30.39
C PRO A 135 8.91 5.27 -30.11
N SER A 136 10.22 5.50 -29.90
CA SER A 136 10.77 6.83 -29.62
C SER A 136 10.40 7.82 -30.72
N TRP A 137 10.25 9.10 -30.36
CA TRP A 137 9.89 10.16 -31.31
C TRP A 137 10.87 10.24 -32.49
N LYS A 138 12.17 9.97 -32.25
CA LYS A 138 13.20 9.84 -33.30
C LYS A 138 12.93 8.68 -34.27
N LYS A 139 12.54 7.51 -33.75
CA LYS A 139 12.22 6.32 -34.56
C LYS A 139 10.93 6.53 -35.37
N ARG A 140 9.92 7.20 -34.78
CA ARG A 140 8.69 7.61 -35.47
C ARG A 140 8.95 8.58 -36.61
N LYS A 141 9.76 9.63 -36.38
CA LYS A 141 10.10 10.64 -37.39
C LYS A 141 10.86 10.02 -38.57
N LYS A 142 11.82 9.12 -38.30
CA LYS A 142 12.58 8.38 -39.33
C LYS A 142 11.70 7.43 -40.15
N ASN A 143 10.77 6.72 -39.52
CA ASN A 143 9.83 5.85 -40.25
C ASN A 143 8.87 6.68 -41.12
N MET A 144 8.42 7.85 -40.63
CA MET A 144 7.56 8.75 -41.39
C MET A 144 8.27 9.35 -42.61
N SER A 145 9.53 9.78 -42.46
CA SER A 145 10.33 10.31 -43.58
C SER A 145 10.58 9.25 -44.65
N ASN A 146 10.88 8.01 -44.25
CA ASN A 146 11.09 6.89 -45.18
C ASN A 146 9.80 6.52 -45.94
N LEU A 147 8.63 6.59 -45.29
CA LEU A 147 7.34 6.32 -45.95
C LEU A 147 7.01 7.35 -47.04
N ILE A 148 7.35 8.62 -46.80
CA ILE A 148 7.11 9.71 -47.74
C ILE A 148 8.05 9.61 -48.95
N GLN A 149 9.30 9.16 -48.75
CA GLN A 149 10.27 8.96 -49.83
C GLN A 149 9.99 7.70 -50.66
N GLY A 150 9.42 6.65 -50.07
CA GLY A 150 9.08 5.40 -50.78
C GLY A 150 7.86 5.47 -51.70
N ARG A 151 7.00 6.49 -51.59
CA ARG A 151 5.81 6.68 -52.45
C ARG A 151 6.08 7.49 -53.75
N LYS A 152 7.33 7.91 -53.98
CA LYS A 152 7.73 8.72 -55.16
C LYS A 152 8.42 7.91 -56.28
N LYS A 153 8.22 6.60 -56.35
CA LYS A 153 8.68 5.77 -57.47
C LYS A 153 7.50 5.10 -58.16
#